data_AF-A0A521LRP5-F1
#
_entry.id   AF-A0A521LRP5-F1
#
_cell.length_a   1.000
_cell.length_b   1.000
_cell.length_c   1.000
_cell.angle_alpha   90.00
_cell.angle_beta   90.00
_cell.angle_gamma   90.00
#
_symmetry.space_group_name_H-M   'P 1'
#
loop_
_entity.id
_entity.type
_entity.pdbx_description
1 polymer ?
#
loop_
_entity_poly.entity_id
_entity_poly.type
_entity_poly.pdbx_seq_one_letter_code
_entity_poly.pdbx_strand_id
1 'polypeptide(L)'
;MKTENWAIVASALAGVALVGFFAAPSLLRGPPRDQETLCPKTGAIGQTLVLVDKTDPWSEVQAGRLKTLVKQIGDELPADRMLSIYVFNDVFEPGFPALISLCNPGRTATELIGNPRREYVKWVEKFGRPLDEALKTLTQPSKGNQSPIIEAIGDVVSRRENRVAEGDRKLVLVSDMLQNSSQFTVFGNGPGARDQEKLRQVLAKTWQSSGAGSWALGVHQVQGVYEPQRLEQAALLWQQAFQKMNVTVNWDRL
;
A
#
# COMPACT_ATOMS: atom_id res chain seq x y z
N MET A 1 -12.79 -29.51 -59.37
CA MET A 1 -13.17 -28.10 -59.13
C MET A 1 -13.92 -27.83 -57.82
N LYS A 2 -15.12 -28.38 -57.51
CA LYS A 2 -15.76 -28.09 -56.22
C LYS A 2 -15.01 -28.70 -55.02
N THR A 3 -14.53 -29.93 -55.11
CA THR A 3 -13.87 -30.66 -54.02
C THR A 3 -12.49 -30.11 -53.63
N GLU A 4 -11.71 -29.58 -54.58
CA GLU A 4 -10.39 -28.98 -54.31
C GLU A 4 -10.50 -27.71 -53.47
N ASN A 5 -11.51 -26.88 -53.70
CA ASN A 5 -11.73 -25.67 -52.91
C ASN A 5 -12.07 -25.99 -51.44
N TRP A 6 -12.81 -27.08 -51.18
CA TRP A 6 -13.10 -27.51 -49.81
C TRP A 6 -11.87 -28.04 -49.07
N ALA A 7 -10.98 -28.76 -49.78
CA ALA A 7 -9.74 -29.27 -49.19
C ALA A 7 -8.78 -28.13 -48.79
N ILE A 8 -8.67 -27.09 -49.62
CA ILE A 8 -7.85 -25.91 -49.32
C ILE A 8 -8.42 -25.15 -48.11
N VAL A 9 -9.74 -24.92 -48.08
CA VAL A 9 -10.41 -24.24 -46.96
C VAL A 9 -10.27 -25.03 -45.65
N ALA A 10 -10.46 -26.35 -45.69
CA ALA A 10 -10.29 -27.21 -44.53
C ALA A 10 -8.84 -27.19 -44.00
N SER A 11 -7.85 -27.23 -44.91
CA SER A 11 -6.43 -27.18 -44.54
C SER A 11 -6.05 -25.82 -43.93
N ALA A 12 -6.57 -24.72 -44.49
CA ALA A 12 -6.36 -23.38 -43.94
C ALA A 12 -6.99 -23.24 -42.54
N LEU A 13 -8.23 -23.72 -42.35
CA LEU A 13 -8.90 -23.72 -41.04
C LEU A 13 -8.17 -24.57 -40.01
N ALA A 14 -7.70 -25.76 -40.41
CA ALA A 14 -6.89 -26.61 -39.54
C ALA A 14 -5.58 -25.92 -39.14
N GLY A 15 -4.91 -25.24 -40.08
CA GLY A 15 -3.71 -24.45 -39.80
C GLY A 15 -3.95 -23.32 -38.79
N VAL A 16 -5.03 -22.54 -38.96
CA VAL A 16 -5.41 -21.48 -38.02
C VAL A 16 -5.76 -22.04 -36.64
N ALA A 17 -6.50 -23.15 -36.58
CA ALA A 17 -6.82 -23.81 -35.32
C ALA A 17 -5.57 -24.32 -34.59
N LEU A 18 -4.60 -24.87 -35.33
CA LEU A 18 -3.33 -25.35 -34.77
C LEU A 18 -2.50 -24.20 -34.22
N VAL A 19 -2.35 -23.11 -34.99
CA VAL A 19 -1.66 -21.90 -34.54
C VAL A 19 -2.35 -21.31 -33.30
N GLY A 20 -3.69 -21.22 -33.32
CA GLY A 20 -4.48 -20.78 -32.18
C GLY A 20 -4.28 -21.64 -30.94
N PHE A 21 -4.25 -22.97 -31.09
CA PHE A 21 -4.04 -23.92 -30.00
C PHE A 21 -2.65 -23.79 -29.37
N PHE A 22 -1.59 -23.62 -30.18
CA PHE A 22 -0.22 -23.45 -29.67
C PHE A 22 0.08 -22.04 -29.15
N ALA A 23 -0.56 -21.01 -29.71
CA ALA A 23 -0.39 -19.62 -29.27
C ALA A 23 -1.26 -19.26 -28.05
N ALA A 24 -2.40 -19.95 -27.85
CA ALA A 24 -3.32 -19.66 -26.74
C ALA A 24 -2.64 -19.71 -25.36
N PRO A 25 -1.83 -20.71 -24.99
CA PRO A 25 -1.17 -20.73 -23.68
C PRO A 25 -0.22 -19.55 -23.43
N SER A 26 0.43 -19.01 -24.47
CA SER A 26 1.30 -17.84 -24.33
C SER A 26 0.53 -16.53 -24.30
N LEU A 27 -0.59 -16.43 -25.03
CA LEU A 27 -1.50 -15.28 -24.99
C LEU A 27 -2.32 -15.22 -23.69
N LEU A 28 -2.60 -16.37 -23.07
CA LEU A 28 -3.35 -16.48 -21.83
C LEU A 28 -2.44 -16.41 -20.58
N ARG A 29 -1.12 -16.56 -20.73
CA ARG A 29 -0.17 -16.26 -19.66
C ARG A 29 -0.09 -14.74 -19.49
N GLY A 30 -0.32 -14.28 -18.27
CA GLY A 30 -0.20 -12.86 -17.92
C GLY A 30 1.20 -12.29 -18.24
N PRO A 31 1.35 -10.95 -18.23
CA PRO A 31 2.59 -10.29 -18.59
C PRO A 31 3.78 -10.84 -17.79
N PRO A 32 4.98 -10.89 -18.38
CA PRO A 32 6.17 -11.32 -17.66
C PRO A 32 6.37 -10.44 -16.43
N ARG A 33 6.78 -11.06 -15.32
CA ARG A 33 6.99 -10.38 -14.05
C ARG A 33 8.48 -10.24 -13.72
N ASP A 34 8.79 -9.23 -12.94
CA ASP A 34 10.05 -9.15 -12.21
C ASP A 34 10.09 -10.22 -11.10
N GLN A 35 11.26 -10.81 -10.85
CA GLN A 35 11.36 -11.95 -9.92
C GLN A 35 11.42 -11.54 -8.45
N GLU A 36 11.85 -10.31 -8.16
CA GLU A 36 12.01 -9.81 -6.80
C GLU A 36 10.73 -9.12 -6.33
N THR A 37 10.20 -8.21 -7.15
CA THR A 37 9.01 -7.42 -6.83
C THR A 37 7.70 -8.11 -7.19
N LEU A 38 7.75 -9.15 -8.02
CA LEU A 38 6.58 -9.82 -8.63
C LEU A 38 5.71 -8.91 -9.52
N CYS A 39 6.13 -7.67 -9.74
CA CYS A 39 5.35 -6.75 -10.55
C CYS A 39 5.42 -7.10 -12.04
N PRO A 40 4.35 -6.88 -12.81
CA PRO A 40 4.43 -6.96 -14.26
C PRO A 40 5.56 -6.06 -14.77
N LYS A 41 6.28 -6.50 -15.81
CA LYS A 41 7.30 -5.67 -16.46
C LYS A 41 6.71 -4.41 -17.12
N THR A 42 5.41 -4.38 -17.33
CA THR A 42 4.64 -3.21 -17.76
C THR A 42 4.36 -2.21 -16.63
N GLY A 43 4.61 -2.59 -15.37
CA GLY A 43 4.28 -1.81 -14.17
C GLY A 43 3.06 -2.36 -13.43
N ALA A 44 2.91 -1.96 -12.16
CA ALA A 44 1.75 -2.28 -11.34
C ALA A 44 0.52 -1.44 -11.73
N ILE A 45 -0.68 -2.03 -11.64
CA ILE A 45 -1.96 -1.39 -12.02
C ILE A 45 -2.70 -0.76 -10.82
N GLY A 46 -1.93 -0.07 -9.97
CA GLY A 46 -2.41 0.55 -8.74
C GLY A 46 -1.57 0.15 -7.53
N GLN A 47 -1.71 0.90 -6.45
CA GLN A 47 -0.88 0.74 -5.25
C GLN A 47 -1.67 0.94 -3.96
N THR A 48 -1.41 0.09 -2.98
CA THR A 48 -1.75 0.33 -1.58
C THR A 48 -0.45 0.46 -0.78
N LEU A 49 -0.24 1.61 -0.17
CA LEU A 49 0.91 1.89 0.69
C LEU A 49 0.41 1.91 2.14
N VAL A 50 0.94 1.04 2.99
CA VAL A 50 0.71 1.07 4.44
C VAL A 50 1.88 1.77 5.10
N LEU A 51 1.62 2.89 5.76
CA LEU A 51 2.63 3.63 6.52
C LEU A 51 2.33 3.47 8.01
N VAL A 52 3.25 2.87 8.75
CA VAL A 52 3.09 2.58 10.17
C VAL A 52 4.02 3.44 10.99
N ASP A 53 3.42 4.22 11.90
CA ASP A 53 4.10 4.98 12.93
C ASP A 53 4.43 4.06 14.12
N LYS A 54 5.72 3.87 14.38
CA LYS A 54 6.24 3.07 15.50
C LYS A 54 7.02 3.91 16.51
N THR A 55 6.60 5.14 16.70
CA THR A 55 7.24 6.08 17.63
C THR A 55 6.85 5.80 19.09
N ASP A 56 5.73 5.10 19.30
CA ASP A 56 5.31 4.61 20.61
C ASP A 56 5.30 3.07 20.71
N PRO A 57 5.53 2.51 21.92
CA PRO A 57 5.43 1.08 22.14
C PRO A 57 3.98 0.61 22.02
N TRP A 58 3.78 -0.49 21.30
CA TRP A 58 2.46 -1.07 21.11
C TRP A 58 2.24 -2.28 22.03
N SER A 59 1.00 -2.43 22.50
CA SER A 59 0.56 -3.63 23.21
C SER A 59 0.41 -4.82 22.26
N GLU A 60 0.43 -6.05 22.80
CA GLU A 60 0.19 -7.26 22.02
C GLU A 60 -1.15 -7.23 21.27
N VAL A 61 -2.17 -6.61 21.88
CA VAL A 61 -3.50 -6.45 21.26
C VAL A 61 -3.40 -5.55 20.03
N GLN A 62 -2.73 -4.40 20.13
CA GLN A 62 -2.54 -3.47 19.00
C GLN A 62 -1.72 -4.11 17.88
N ALA A 63 -0.63 -4.78 18.25
CA ALA A 63 0.19 -5.55 17.31
C ALA A 63 -0.64 -6.62 16.58
N GLY A 64 -1.51 -7.34 17.30
CA GLY A 64 -2.46 -8.30 16.73
C GLY A 64 -3.46 -7.66 15.76
N ARG A 65 -4.00 -6.48 16.10
CA ARG A 65 -4.93 -5.75 15.22
C ARG A 65 -4.27 -5.23 13.96
N LEU A 66 -3.07 -4.67 14.04
CA LEU A 66 -2.30 -4.29 12.85
C LEU A 66 -2.02 -5.51 11.97
N LYS A 67 -1.62 -6.62 12.57
CA LYS A 67 -1.37 -7.86 11.83
C LYS A 67 -2.61 -8.29 11.04
N THR A 68 -3.78 -8.27 11.68
CA THR A 68 -5.06 -8.59 11.02
C THR A 68 -5.37 -7.61 9.90
N LEU A 69 -5.23 -6.30 10.12
CA LEU A 69 -5.47 -5.27 9.12
C LEU A 69 -4.59 -5.45 7.88
N VAL A 70 -3.27 -5.56 8.06
CA VAL A 70 -2.32 -5.69 6.96
C VAL A 70 -2.52 -7.01 6.22
N LYS A 71 -2.82 -8.09 6.95
CA LYS A 71 -3.15 -9.38 6.32
C LYS A 71 -4.41 -9.29 5.48
N GLN A 72 -5.46 -8.65 5.98
CA GLN A 72 -6.69 -8.41 5.23
C GLN A 72 -6.41 -7.59 3.96
N ILE A 73 -5.63 -6.51 4.07
CA ILE A 73 -5.21 -5.70 2.90
C ILE A 73 -4.49 -6.57 1.86
N GLY A 74 -3.53 -7.40 2.28
CA GLY A 74 -2.80 -8.30 1.38
C GLY A 74 -3.66 -9.40 0.77
N ASP A 75 -4.64 -9.91 1.53
CA ASP A 75 -5.56 -10.96 1.08
C ASP A 75 -6.60 -10.44 0.08
N GLU A 76 -7.06 -9.20 0.25
CA GLU A 76 -8.04 -8.53 -0.60
C GLU A 76 -7.40 -7.79 -1.79
N LEU A 77 -6.07 -7.61 -1.79
CA LEU A 77 -5.37 -6.89 -2.86
C LEU A 77 -5.63 -7.58 -4.22
N PRO A 78 -6.15 -6.87 -5.22
CA PRO A 78 -6.31 -7.45 -6.56
C PRO A 78 -4.96 -7.86 -7.18
N ALA A 79 -5.00 -8.80 -8.14
CA ALA A 79 -3.82 -9.20 -8.90
C ALA A 79 -3.18 -7.98 -9.60
N ASP A 80 -1.86 -8.02 -9.79
CA ASP A 80 -1.05 -6.99 -10.46
C ASP A 80 -0.96 -5.63 -9.76
N ARG A 81 -1.56 -5.49 -8.58
CA ARG A 81 -1.43 -4.30 -7.75
C ARG A 81 -0.33 -4.47 -6.72
N MET A 82 0.30 -3.34 -6.41
CA MET A 82 1.42 -3.29 -5.46
C MET A 82 0.95 -3.02 -4.04
N LEU A 83 1.53 -3.76 -3.09
CA LEU A 83 1.48 -3.47 -1.66
C LEU A 83 2.87 -3.09 -1.19
N SER A 84 2.99 -1.90 -0.62
CA SER A 84 4.24 -1.44 0.01
C SER A 84 3.98 -1.14 1.48
N ILE A 85 4.86 -1.59 2.37
CA ILE A 85 4.77 -1.29 3.79
C ILE A 85 6.02 -0.55 4.24
N TYR A 86 5.78 0.62 4.84
CA TYR A 86 6.80 1.52 5.35
C TYR A 86 6.61 1.68 6.86
N VAL A 87 7.73 1.77 7.57
CA VAL A 87 7.76 1.97 9.01
C VAL A 87 8.75 3.06 9.32
N PHE A 88 8.34 4.02 10.13
CA PHE A 88 9.22 5.05 10.65
C PHE A 88 9.17 5.08 12.18
N ASN A 89 10.26 5.58 12.77
CA ASN A 89 10.43 5.77 14.20
C ASN A 89 10.82 7.24 14.46
N ASP A 90 11.57 7.52 15.53
CA ASP A 90 11.94 8.90 15.91
C ASP A 90 13.06 9.54 15.11
N VAL A 91 13.85 8.76 14.39
CA VAL A 91 14.85 9.31 13.48
C VAL A 91 14.26 9.25 12.08
N PHE A 92 13.66 10.36 11.65
CA PHE A 92 13.24 10.47 10.27
C PHE A 92 14.44 10.75 9.37
N GLU A 93 14.89 9.69 8.72
CA GLU A 93 15.81 9.74 7.59
C GLU A 93 15.02 9.61 6.29
N PRO A 94 14.95 10.66 5.45
CA PRO A 94 14.33 10.56 4.13
C PRO A 94 14.90 9.37 3.34
N GLY A 95 14.04 8.66 2.62
CA GLY A 95 14.45 7.49 1.85
C GLY A 95 14.63 6.18 2.64
N PHE A 96 14.17 6.11 3.90
CA PHE A 96 14.15 4.85 4.68
C PHE A 96 13.48 3.70 3.88
N PRO A 97 14.02 2.47 3.91
CA PRO A 97 13.56 1.40 3.02
C PRO A 97 12.14 0.91 3.38
N ALA A 98 11.44 0.37 2.37
CA ALA A 98 10.22 -0.38 2.62
C ALA A 98 10.56 -1.70 3.34
N LEU A 99 9.71 -2.15 4.26
CA LEU A 99 9.80 -3.51 4.80
C LEU A 99 9.47 -4.55 3.74
N ILE A 100 8.53 -4.22 2.88
CA ILE A 100 8.11 -5.04 1.75
C ILE A 100 7.52 -4.13 0.68
N SER A 101 7.76 -4.45 -0.59
CA SER A 101 7.12 -3.80 -1.72
C SER A 101 6.96 -4.83 -2.84
N LEU A 102 5.79 -5.46 -2.91
CA LEU A 102 5.51 -6.56 -3.82
C LEU A 102 4.19 -6.36 -4.54
N CYS A 103 4.09 -6.82 -5.78
CA CYS A 103 2.83 -6.97 -6.48
C CYS A 103 2.18 -8.31 -6.16
N ASN A 104 0.84 -8.33 -6.03
CA ASN A 104 0.11 -9.57 -5.90
C ASN A 104 0.18 -10.37 -7.23
N PRO A 105 0.76 -11.58 -7.25
CA PRO A 105 0.85 -12.38 -8.47
C PRO A 105 -0.50 -12.98 -8.94
N GLY A 106 -1.56 -12.85 -8.15
CA GLY A 106 -2.86 -13.51 -8.34
C GLY A 106 -2.94 -14.85 -7.58
N ARG A 107 -4.17 -15.26 -7.22
CA ARG A 107 -4.46 -16.49 -6.44
C ARG A 107 -5.07 -17.61 -7.26
N THR A 108 -5.65 -17.28 -8.41
CA THR A 108 -6.48 -18.19 -9.20
C THR A 108 -6.11 -18.08 -10.66
N ALA A 109 -5.82 -19.23 -11.26
CA ALA A 109 -5.93 -19.41 -12.70
C ALA A 109 -7.35 -19.93 -12.99
N THR A 110 -7.96 -19.52 -14.09
CA THR A 110 -9.11 -20.25 -14.64
C THR A 110 -8.66 -21.66 -15.00
N GLU A 111 -9.47 -22.70 -14.73
CA GLU A 111 -9.10 -24.10 -15.03
C GLU A 111 -8.70 -24.34 -16.49
N LEU A 112 -9.22 -23.51 -17.40
CA LEU A 112 -8.89 -23.48 -18.83
C LEU A 112 -7.47 -22.97 -19.14
N ILE A 113 -6.84 -22.23 -18.22
CA ILE A 113 -5.63 -21.42 -18.46
C ILE A 113 -4.43 -21.91 -17.62
N GLY A 114 -4.68 -22.58 -16.49
CA GLY A 114 -3.60 -23.07 -15.63
C GLY A 114 -4.09 -23.94 -14.48
N ASN A 115 -3.15 -24.37 -13.63
CA ASN A 115 -3.44 -25.16 -12.44
C ASN A 115 -3.67 -24.22 -11.24
N PRO A 116 -4.90 -24.08 -10.72
CA PRO A 116 -5.21 -23.16 -9.62
C PRO A 116 -4.37 -23.43 -8.37
N ARG A 117 -4.06 -24.70 -8.08
CA ARG A 117 -3.24 -25.10 -6.93
C ARG A 117 -1.81 -24.55 -7.06
N ARG A 118 -1.23 -24.55 -8.26
CA ARG A 118 0.15 -24.04 -8.48
C ARG A 118 0.24 -22.53 -8.28
N GLU A 119 -0.72 -21.78 -8.80
CA GLU A 119 -0.74 -20.32 -8.62
C GLU A 119 -0.99 -19.94 -7.15
N TYR A 120 -1.87 -20.67 -6.45
CA TYR A 120 -2.05 -20.46 -5.01
C TYR A 120 -0.76 -20.74 -4.23
N VAL A 121 -0.06 -21.84 -4.50
CA VAL A 121 1.23 -22.14 -3.85
C VAL A 121 2.24 -21.02 -4.12
N LYS A 122 2.35 -20.55 -5.37
CA LYS A 122 3.21 -19.42 -5.72
C LYS A 122 2.83 -18.14 -4.97
N TRP A 123 1.54 -17.85 -4.86
CA TRP A 123 1.04 -16.71 -4.09
C TRP A 123 1.47 -16.82 -2.62
N VAL A 124 1.25 -17.98 -1.99
CA VAL A 124 1.63 -18.21 -0.59
C VAL A 124 3.14 -18.05 -0.40
N GLU A 125 3.95 -18.66 -1.25
CA GLU A 125 5.41 -18.68 -1.10
C GLU A 125 6.07 -17.33 -1.37
N LYS A 126 5.57 -16.59 -2.37
CA LYS A 126 6.21 -15.38 -2.89
C LYS A 126 5.57 -14.09 -2.38
N PHE A 127 4.31 -14.10 -1.97
CA PHE A 127 3.61 -12.91 -1.47
C PHE A 127 3.17 -13.09 -0.02
N GLY A 128 2.40 -14.15 0.29
CA GLY A 128 1.84 -14.38 1.62
C GLY A 128 2.90 -14.55 2.72
N ARG A 129 3.90 -15.41 2.50
CA ARG A 129 4.97 -15.65 3.47
C ARG A 129 5.88 -14.43 3.68
N PRO A 130 6.36 -13.72 2.64
CA PRO A 130 7.08 -12.46 2.84
C PRO A 130 6.26 -11.41 3.59
N LEU A 131 4.94 -11.32 3.36
CA LEU A 131 4.06 -10.45 4.12
C LEU A 131 4.00 -10.86 5.61
N ASP A 132 3.82 -12.15 5.89
CA ASP A 132 3.85 -12.70 7.26
C ASP A 132 5.21 -12.46 7.96
N GLU A 133 6.31 -12.48 7.22
CA GLU A 133 7.65 -12.15 7.73
C GLU A 133 7.78 -10.65 8.05
N ALA A 134 7.34 -9.76 7.15
CA ALA A 134 7.30 -8.32 7.41
C ALA A 134 6.43 -7.97 8.64
N LEU A 135 5.33 -8.70 8.83
CA LEU A 135 4.44 -8.57 9.99
C LEU A 135 5.13 -8.91 11.33
N LYS A 136 6.11 -9.80 11.35
CA LYS A 136 6.90 -10.08 12.56
C LYS A 136 7.75 -8.87 12.95
N THR A 137 8.34 -8.17 11.98
CA THR A 137 9.11 -6.94 12.23
C THR A 137 8.19 -5.78 12.65
N LEU A 138 7.02 -5.68 12.01
CA LEU A 138 6.02 -4.65 12.33
C LEU A 138 5.55 -4.71 13.78
N THR A 139 5.45 -5.90 14.36
CA THR A 139 4.89 -6.12 15.71
C THR A 139 5.90 -5.98 16.85
N GLN A 140 7.19 -5.77 16.55
CA GLN A 140 8.20 -5.54 17.58
C GLN A 140 7.99 -4.18 18.28
N PRO A 141 8.10 -4.07 19.62
CA PRO A 141 8.05 -2.78 20.29
C PRO A 141 9.15 -1.85 19.80
N SER A 142 8.81 -0.57 19.67
CA SER A 142 9.75 0.52 19.35
C SER A 142 9.38 1.71 20.23
N LYS A 143 10.34 2.58 20.50
CA LYS A 143 10.10 3.82 21.23
C LYS A 143 10.97 4.90 20.63
N GLY A 144 10.37 6.05 20.40
CA GLY A 144 11.00 7.18 19.78
C GLY A 144 10.68 8.49 20.49
N ASN A 145 11.59 9.45 20.41
CA ASN A 145 11.39 10.80 20.98
C ASN A 145 10.66 11.78 20.06
N GLN A 146 10.51 11.45 18.77
CA GLN A 146 9.82 12.25 17.76
C GLN A 146 8.80 11.38 17.03
N SER A 147 7.77 12.03 16.48
CA SER A 147 6.79 11.41 15.58
C SER A 147 6.54 12.30 14.35
N PRO A 148 7.45 12.23 13.36
CA PRO A 148 7.41 13.07 12.16
C PRO A 148 6.47 12.48 11.08
N ILE A 149 5.18 12.35 11.43
CA ILE A 149 4.14 11.73 10.59
C ILE A 149 3.98 12.47 9.25
N ILE A 150 3.91 13.80 9.28
CA ILE A 150 3.72 14.63 8.07
C ILE A 150 4.89 14.42 7.10
N GLU A 151 6.12 14.42 7.63
CA GLU A 151 7.34 14.24 6.87
C GLU A 151 7.41 12.83 6.28
N ALA A 152 7.08 11.81 7.07
CA ALA A 152 7.02 10.42 6.61
C ALA A 152 6.00 10.23 5.48
N ILE A 153 4.80 10.82 5.59
CA ILE A 153 3.80 10.80 4.51
C ILE A 153 4.37 11.46 3.26
N GLY A 154 4.89 12.68 3.38
CA GLY A 154 5.41 13.46 2.25
C GLY A 154 6.54 12.75 1.51
N ASP A 155 7.45 12.13 2.26
CA ASP A 155 8.54 11.35 1.69
C ASP A 155 8.02 10.13 0.94
N VAL A 156 7.30 9.20 1.59
CA VAL A 156 6.90 7.93 0.95
C VAL A 156 6.01 8.13 -0.27
N VAL A 157 5.08 9.08 -0.26
CA VAL A 157 4.18 9.33 -1.40
C VAL A 157 4.87 10.06 -2.55
N SER A 158 5.98 10.77 -2.28
CA SER A 158 6.75 11.47 -3.31
C SER A 158 7.72 10.56 -4.05
N ARG A 159 8.05 9.38 -3.52
CA ARG A 159 9.10 8.53 -4.07
C ARG A 159 8.71 7.94 -5.42
N ARG A 160 9.68 7.83 -6.33
CA ARG A 160 9.45 7.37 -7.70
C ARG A 160 8.96 5.92 -7.75
N GLU A 161 9.51 5.07 -6.88
CA GLU A 161 9.11 3.67 -6.74
C GLU A 161 7.66 3.50 -6.29
N ASN A 162 7.07 4.51 -5.63
CA ASN A 162 5.66 4.54 -5.21
C ASN A 162 4.75 5.31 -6.18
N ARG A 163 5.28 5.74 -7.34
CA ARG A 163 4.49 6.40 -8.39
C ARG A 163 4.14 5.36 -9.45
N VAL A 164 3.12 4.56 -9.16
CA VAL A 164 2.49 3.71 -10.19
C VAL A 164 1.90 4.59 -11.30
N ALA A 165 2.13 4.18 -12.55
CA ALA A 165 1.75 4.96 -13.73
C ALA A 165 0.25 4.93 -13.99
N GLU A 166 -0.41 3.84 -13.60
CA GLU A 166 -1.82 3.57 -13.84
C GLU A 166 -2.52 3.07 -12.57
N GLY A 167 -3.84 3.26 -12.51
CA GLY A 167 -4.67 2.80 -11.41
C GLY A 167 -4.75 3.76 -10.22
N ASP A 168 -5.59 3.39 -9.26
CA ASP A 168 -5.77 4.12 -8.02
C ASP A 168 -4.63 3.86 -7.02
N ARG A 169 -4.40 4.86 -6.17
CA ARG A 169 -3.36 4.88 -5.16
C ARG A 169 -3.99 5.13 -3.81
N LYS A 170 -3.73 4.25 -2.85
CA LYS A 170 -4.27 4.31 -1.49
C LYS A 170 -3.13 4.38 -0.48
N LEU A 171 -3.17 5.39 0.39
CA LEU A 171 -2.32 5.49 1.57
C LEU A 171 -3.14 5.05 2.78
N VAL A 172 -2.68 4.03 3.48
CA VAL A 172 -3.23 3.54 4.74
C VAL A 172 -2.24 3.92 5.84
N LEU A 173 -2.54 5.00 6.57
CA LEU A 173 -1.74 5.45 7.69
C LEU A 173 -2.21 4.75 8.97
N VAL A 174 -1.28 4.13 9.69
CA VAL A 174 -1.50 3.56 11.02
C VAL A 174 -0.67 4.33 12.02
N SER A 175 -1.32 5.17 12.83
CA SER A 175 -0.66 6.06 13.80
C SER A 175 -1.64 6.46 14.89
N ASP A 176 -1.14 6.89 16.04
CA ASP A 176 -1.96 7.52 17.08
C ASP A 176 -2.31 9.00 16.75
N MET A 177 -1.70 9.52 15.68
CA MET A 177 -1.83 10.88 15.14
C MET A 177 -1.18 11.98 15.99
N LEU A 178 -0.27 11.63 16.91
CA LEU A 178 0.46 12.59 17.73
C LEU A 178 1.73 13.10 17.05
N GLN A 179 1.56 14.01 16.07
CA GLN A 179 2.69 14.66 15.41
C GLN A 179 3.64 15.33 16.42
N ASN A 180 4.92 15.00 16.31
CA ASN A 180 5.99 15.61 17.08
C ASN A 180 7.28 15.75 16.25
N SER A 181 7.46 16.89 15.62
CA SER A 181 8.67 17.23 14.88
C SER A 181 9.01 18.71 15.00
N SER A 182 10.11 19.13 14.38
CA SER A 182 10.49 20.55 14.27
C SER A 182 9.48 21.37 13.46
N GLN A 183 8.72 20.74 12.54
CA GLN A 183 7.75 21.44 11.70
C GLN A 183 6.44 21.72 12.45
N PHE A 184 5.94 20.74 13.18
CA PHE A 184 4.73 20.84 13.98
C PHE A 184 4.79 19.89 15.17
N THR A 185 4.21 20.30 16.30
CA THR A 185 4.07 19.43 17.48
C THR A 185 2.73 19.67 18.16
N VAL A 186 2.11 18.57 18.61
CA VAL A 186 0.92 18.60 19.49
C VAL A 186 1.30 18.68 20.98
N PHE A 187 2.60 18.59 21.28
CA PHE A 187 3.13 18.56 22.63
C PHE A 187 3.57 19.95 23.11
N GLY A 188 3.64 20.10 24.43
CA GLY A 188 4.00 21.36 25.08
C GLY A 188 2.89 22.42 25.04
N ASN A 189 3.25 23.62 25.51
CA ASN A 189 2.40 24.82 25.58
C ASN A 189 3.07 26.04 24.91
N GLY A 190 4.12 25.80 24.12
CA GLY A 190 4.81 26.88 23.41
C GLY A 190 3.95 27.50 22.30
N PRO A 191 4.31 28.70 21.80
CA PRO A 191 3.60 29.34 20.69
C PRO A 191 3.53 28.41 19.47
N GLY A 192 2.32 28.16 18.96
CA GLY A 192 2.08 27.29 17.80
C GLY A 192 1.91 25.80 18.10
N ALA A 193 2.03 25.35 19.36
CA ALA A 193 1.65 23.99 19.75
C ALA A 193 0.14 23.82 19.61
N ARG A 194 -0.30 22.70 18.99
CA ARG A 194 -1.73 22.43 18.70
C ARG A 194 -2.40 23.53 17.84
N ASP A 195 -1.61 24.34 17.13
CA ASP A 195 -2.12 25.36 16.22
C ASP A 195 -2.67 24.71 14.95
N GLN A 196 -3.99 24.73 14.84
CA GLN A 196 -4.72 24.15 13.73
C GLN A 196 -4.33 24.76 12.37
N GLU A 197 -4.09 26.06 12.31
CA GLU A 197 -3.76 26.75 11.06
C GLU A 197 -2.33 26.42 10.65
N LYS A 198 -1.40 26.36 11.60
CA LYS A 198 -0.04 25.88 11.34
C LYS A 198 -0.04 24.44 10.81
N LEU A 199 -0.79 23.52 11.44
CA LEU A 199 -0.92 22.14 10.97
C LEU A 199 -1.43 22.11 9.52
N ARG A 200 -2.51 22.83 9.23
CA ARG A 200 -3.09 22.92 7.89
C ARG A 200 -2.09 23.44 6.86
N GLN A 201 -1.31 24.48 7.19
CA GLN A 201 -0.31 25.05 6.27
C GLN A 201 0.80 24.06 5.95
N VAL A 202 1.33 23.37 6.97
CA VAL A 202 2.37 22.35 6.77
C VAL A 202 1.82 21.19 5.93
N LEU A 203 0.61 20.71 6.24
CA LEU A 203 -0.04 19.66 5.45
C LEU A 203 -0.28 20.08 4.00
N ALA A 204 -0.82 21.27 3.76
CA ALA A 204 -1.08 21.78 2.41
C ALA A 204 0.20 21.86 1.59
N LYS A 205 1.28 22.36 2.19
CA LYS A 205 2.61 22.41 1.55
C LYS A 205 3.10 21.01 1.19
N THR A 206 3.01 20.06 2.13
CA THR A 206 3.42 18.66 1.91
C THR A 206 2.58 17.99 0.83
N TRP A 207 1.25 18.19 0.84
CA TRP A 207 0.36 17.62 -0.18
C TRP A 207 0.68 18.13 -1.58
N GLN A 208 0.95 19.43 -1.69
CA GLN A 208 1.31 20.06 -2.94
C GLN A 208 2.66 19.57 -3.47
N SER A 209 3.69 19.49 -2.62
CA SER A 209 5.05 19.13 -3.06
C SER A 209 5.22 17.64 -3.36
N SER A 210 4.53 16.78 -2.63
CA SER A 210 4.67 15.32 -2.75
C SER A 210 3.75 14.70 -3.80
N GLY A 211 2.63 15.35 -4.11
CA GLY A 211 1.56 14.80 -4.94
C GLY A 211 0.55 13.93 -4.16
N ALA A 212 0.55 13.99 -2.82
CA ALA A 212 -0.36 13.23 -1.97
C ALA A 212 -1.85 13.49 -2.26
N GLY A 213 -2.20 14.64 -2.84
CA GLY A 213 -3.59 14.95 -3.24
C GLY A 213 -4.19 13.98 -4.28
N SER A 214 -3.36 13.17 -4.93
CA SER A 214 -3.79 12.14 -5.88
C SER A 214 -3.97 10.74 -5.25
N TRP A 215 -3.81 10.62 -3.93
CA TRP A 215 -3.95 9.39 -3.17
C TRP A 215 -5.24 9.41 -2.36
N ALA A 216 -5.96 8.29 -2.34
CA ALA A 216 -7.01 8.05 -1.36
C ALA A 216 -6.36 7.82 0.02
N LEU A 217 -6.78 8.58 1.03
CA LEU A 217 -6.23 8.47 2.39
C LEU A 217 -7.18 7.70 3.30
N GLY A 218 -6.66 6.64 3.91
CA GLY A 218 -7.26 5.97 5.06
C GLY A 218 -6.35 6.13 6.29
N VAL A 219 -6.95 6.46 7.43
CA VAL A 219 -6.28 6.54 8.72
C VAL A 219 -6.87 5.47 9.63
N HIS A 220 -6.02 4.63 10.20
CA HIS A 220 -6.37 3.73 11.28
C HIS A 220 -5.69 4.22 12.56
N GLN A 221 -6.47 4.90 13.40
CA GLN A 221 -5.97 5.52 14.60
C GLN A 221 -5.71 4.47 15.69
N VAL A 222 -4.47 4.37 16.14
CA VAL A 222 -4.08 3.48 17.24
C VAL A 222 -4.38 4.14 18.57
N GLN A 223 -4.93 3.38 19.52
CA GLN A 223 -4.99 3.82 20.91
C GLN A 223 -3.59 3.70 21.51
N GLY A 224 -2.80 4.76 21.55
CA GLY A 224 -1.42 4.73 22.05
C GLY A 224 -1.31 4.58 23.58
N VAL A 225 -0.12 4.86 24.11
CA VAL A 225 0.18 4.96 25.55
C VAL A 225 -0.40 6.23 26.21
N TYR A 226 -0.94 7.14 25.41
CA TYR A 226 -1.49 8.41 25.88
C TYR A 226 -2.96 8.30 26.24
N GLU A 227 -3.40 9.20 27.13
CA GLU A 227 -4.79 9.31 27.55
C GLU A 227 -5.74 9.48 26.34
N PRO A 228 -6.92 8.81 26.34
CA PRO A 228 -7.86 8.86 25.23
C PRO A 228 -8.25 10.28 24.80
N GLN A 229 -8.35 11.20 25.76
CA GLN A 229 -8.68 12.61 25.52
C GLN A 229 -7.62 13.31 24.65
N ARG A 230 -6.34 13.02 24.88
CA ARG A 230 -5.24 13.59 24.08
C ARG A 230 -5.27 13.05 22.65
N LEU A 231 -5.51 11.75 22.49
CA LEU A 231 -5.63 11.11 21.18
C LEU A 231 -6.81 11.65 20.39
N GLU A 232 -7.94 11.90 21.06
CA GLU A 232 -9.12 12.49 20.45
C GLU A 232 -8.89 13.94 20.03
N GLN A 233 -8.22 14.75 20.86
CA GLN A 233 -7.85 16.12 20.50
C GLN A 233 -6.93 16.17 19.28
N ALA A 234 -5.94 15.28 19.22
CA ALA A 234 -5.05 15.19 18.06
C ALA A 234 -5.82 14.76 16.81
N ALA A 235 -6.66 13.72 16.90
CA ALA A 235 -7.51 13.29 15.79
C ALA A 235 -8.38 14.44 15.25
N LEU A 236 -9.03 15.20 16.14
CA LEU A 236 -9.86 16.35 15.76
C LEU A 236 -9.04 17.42 15.03
N LEU A 237 -7.83 17.74 15.49
CA LEU A 237 -6.95 18.70 14.81
C LEU A 237 -6.65 18.26 13.37
N TRP A 238 -6.27 16.99 13.19
CA TRP A 238 -5.99 16.41 11.88
C TRP A 238 -7.21 16.37 10.97
N GLN A 239 -8.34 15.86 11.45
CA GLN A 239 -9.59 15.78 10.70
C GLN A 239 -10.04 17.16 10.21
N GLN A 240 -9.98 18.18 11.08
CA GLN A 240 -10.33 19.54 10.68
C GLN A 240 -9.34 20.14 9.68
N ALA A 241 -8.05 19.83 9.80
CA ALA A 241 -7.05 20.28 8.82
C ALA A 241 -7.31 19.67 7.45
N PHE A 242 -7.58 18.36 7.37
CA PHE A 242 -7.96 17.68 6.13
C PHE A 242 -9.26 18.22 5.54
N GLN A 243 -10.28 18.44 6.38
CA GLN A 243 -11.55 19.03 5.95
C GLN A 243 -11.34 20.42 5.31
N LYS A 244 -10.54 21.29 5.93
CA LYS A 244 -10.21 22.61 5.38
C LYS A 244 -9.39 22.55 4.08
N MET A 245 -8.70 21.44 3.84
CA MET A 245 -7.96 21.17 2.60
C MET A 245 -8.82 20.46 1.55
N ASN A 246 -10.10 20.17 1.82
CA ASN A 246 -10.97 19.32 0.99
C ASN A 246 -10.37 17.93 0.71
N VAL A 247 -9.58 17.39 1.64
CA VAL A 247 -9.05 16.03 1.56
C VAL A 247 -10.05 15.09 2.23
N THR A 248 -10.58 14.14 1.46
CA THR A 248 -11.46 13.09 2.01
C THR A 248 -10.59 12.01 2.66
N VAL A 249 -10.91 11.66 3.90
CA VAL A 249 -10.18 10.66 4.68
C VAL A 249 -11.16 9.64 5.23
N ASN A 250 -10.90 8.35 5.00
CA ASN A 250 -11.57 7.30 5.76
C ASN A 250 -10.87 7.15 7.12
N TRP A 251 -11.59 7.30 8.23
CA TRP A 251 -11.00 7.33 9.57
C TRP A 251 -11.59 6.23 10.44
N ASP A 252 -10.76 5.23 10.76
CA ASP A 252 -11.11 4.09 11.59
C ASP A 252 -10.28 4.10 12.88
N ARG A 253 -10.82 3.52 13.96
CA ARG A 253 -10.06 3.29 15.20
C ARG A 253 -9.62 1.83 15.23
N LEU A 254 -8.33 1.57 15.46
CA LEU A 254 -7.75 0.23 15.58
C LEU A 254 -7.93 -0.33 16.99
#